data_AF-A0A380X3T6-F1
#
_entry.id   AF-A0A380X3T6-F1
#
_cell.length_a   1.000
_cell.length_b   1.000
_cell.length_c   1.000
_cell.angle_alpha   90.00
_cell.angle_beta   90.00
_cell.angle_gamma   90.00
#
_symmetry.space_group_name_H-M   'P 1'
#
loop_
_entity.id
_entity.type
_entity.pdbx_description
1 polymer ?
#
loop_
_entity_poly.entity_id
_entity_poly.type
_entity_poly.pdbx_seq_one_letter_code
_entity_poly.pdbx_strand_id
1 'polypeptide(L)'
;MKPFNLEEALAGETVKLKNGLKAYVIKILDSPEIGMHELIGFYETERKRQRSISWFYDGTRCDDFAITGMWEEPKRFINGIEVPKSLTMKTCANGEKYWFVDLQSSELVTQKAYNVFNTESLNLVNRGLAFRRKQDAKAMAKALLNYNVEYKNDDNAYANNGWIDINKQLPPLGTKVIGRCVIDGKVLILIIVKKLVGSEYWFSPVNIYGTFDDKAVDVTHWQPLPKLPQA
;
A
#
# COMPACT_ATOMS: atom_id res chain seq x y z
N MET A 1 -10.22 -12.71 -14.91
CA MET A 1 -10.74 -11.65 -15.79
C MET A 1 -12.13 -12.05 -16.20
N LYS A 2 -13.10 -11.18 -15.94
CA LYS A 2 -14.49 -11.40 -16.40
C LYS A 2 -14.57 -11.25 -17.93
N PRO A 3 -15.25 -12.16 -18.64
CA PRO A 3 -15.46 -12.04 -20.09
C PRO A 3 -16.28 -10.78 -20.40
N PHE A 4 -16.18 -10.27 -21.62
CA PHE A 4 -16.94 -9.09 -22.04
C PHE A 4 -18.45 -9.39 -22.01
N ASN A 5 -19.23 -8.48 -21.41
CA ASN A 5 -20.68 -8.52 -21.38
C ASN A 5 -21.22 -7.19 -21.95
N LEU A 6 -21.86 -7.28 -23.12
CA LEU A 6 -22.38 -6.11 -23.84
C LEU A 6 -23.52 -5.43 -23.09
N GLU A 7 -24.44 -6.19 -22.49
CA GLU A 7 -25.58 -5.64 -21.74
C GLU A 7 -25.10 -4.84 -20.53
N GLU A 8 -24.16 -5.40 -19.76
CA GLU A 8 -23.55 -4.68 -18.64
C GLU A 8 -22.80 -3.42 -19.10
N ALA A 9 -22.02 -3.53 -20.19
CA ALA A 9 -21.28 -2.40 -20.73
C ALA A 9 -22.21 -1.25 -21.17
N LEU A 10 -23.34 -1.56 -21.80
CA LEU A 10 -24.36 -0.57 -22.20
C LEU A 10 -25.15 -0.02 -21.02
N ALA A 11 -25.26 -0.77 -19.92
CA ALA A 11 -25.80 -0.28 -18.67
C ALA A 11 -24.85 0.70 -17.95
N GLY A 12 -23.65 0.94 -18.49
CA GLY A 12 -22.67 1.89 -17.99
C GLY A 12 -21.52 1.25 -17.21
N GLU A 13 -21.46 -0.08 -17.12
CA GLU A 13 -20.31 -0.77 -16.56
C GLU A 13 -19.09 -0.63 -17.48
N THR A 14 -17.92 -0.63 -16.85
CA THR A 14 -16.67 -0.37 -17.57
C THR A 14 -16.04 -1.62 -18.12
N VAL A 15 -15.35 -1.49 -19.25
CA VAL A 15 -14.65 -2.58 -19.93
C VAL A 15 -13.13 -2.37 -19.91
N LYS A 16 -12.39 -3.46 -20.08
CA LYS A 16 -10.93 -3.48 -20.13
C LYS A 16 -10.45 -3.71 -21.56
N LEU A 17 -9.60 -2.80 -22.01
CA LEU A 17 -8.96 -2.90 -23.32
C LEU A 17 -7.70 -3.78 -23.26
N LYS A 18 -7.26 -4.31 -24.40
CA LYS A 18 -6.07 -5.15 -24.53
C LYS A 18 -4.80 -4.45 -24.04
N ASN A 19 -4.67 -3.14 -24.25
CA ASN A 19 -3.60 -2.30 -23.70
C ASN A 19 -3.73 -2.01 -22.19
N GLY A 20 -4.74 -2.56 -21.51
CA GLY A 20 -4.96 -2.38 -20.07
C GLY A 20 -5.68 -1.10 -19.69
N LEU A 21 -6.11 -0.26 -20.63
CA LEU A 21 -6.89 0.94 -20.34
C LEU A 21 -8.36 0.63 -20.04
N LYS A 22 -8.97 1.53 -19.27
CA LYS A 22 -10.40 1.51 -18.92
C LYS A 22 -11.21 2.19 -20.02
N ALA A 23 -12.31 1.58 -20.44
CA ALA A 23 -13.20 2.15 -21.44
C ALA A 23 -14.68 1.99 -21.08
N TYR A 24 -15.52 2.75 -21.78
CA TYR A 24 -16.96 2.85 -21.57
C TYR A 24 -17.65 2.69 -22.92
N VAL A 25 -18.64 1.81 -23.00
CA VAL A 25 -19.51 1.69 -24.17
C VAL A 25 -20.72 2.59 -23.94
N ILE A 26 -21.03 3.48 -24.88
CA ILE A 26 -22.13 4.44 -24.74
C ILE A 26 -23.39 3.94 -25.45
N LYS A 27 -23.23 3.48 -26.69
CA LYS A 27 -24.37 3.07 -27.52
C LYS A 27 -23.96 2.15 -28.65
N ILE A 28 -24.97 1.47 -29.18
CA ILE A 28 -24.93 0.79 -30.46
C ILE A 28 -25.45 1.76 -31.53
N LEU A 29 -24.88 1.75 -32.73
CA LEU A 29 -25.42 2.44 -33.90
C LEU A 29 -26.52 1.60 -34.57
N ASP A 30 -27.65 2.22 -34.89
CA ASP A 30 -28.82 1.54 -35.47
C ASP A 30 -28.63 1.08 -36.93
N SER A 31 -27.67 1.66 -37.66
CA SER A 31 -27.37 1.31 -39.05
C SER A 31 -25.92 1.68 -39.42
N PRO A 32 -24.94 0.93 -38.91
CA PRO A 32 -23.56 1.06 -39.36
C PRO A 32 -23.45 0.51 -40.79
N GLU A 33 -22.61 1.11 -41.63
CA GLU A 33 -22.23 0.47 -42.89
C GLU A 33 -21.61 -0.91 -42.58
N ILE A 34 -21.89 -1.90 -43.43
CA ILE A 34 -21.40 -3.28 -43.23
C ILE A 34 -19.88 -3.27 -43.07
N GLY A 35 -19.39 -3.84 -41.96
CA GLY A 35 -17.96 -3.89 -41.64
C GLY A 35 -17.42 -2.66 -40.90
N MET A 36 -18.28 -1.71 -40.52
CA MET A 36 -17.94 -0.62 -39.61
C MET A 36 -18.26 -0.97 -38.17
N HIS A 37 -17.54 -0.35 -37.24
CA HIS A 37 -17.77 -0.51 -35.81
C HIS A 37 -19.18 -0.03 -35.40
N GLU A 38 -19.95 -0.92 -34.79
CA GLU A 38 -21.32 -0.66 -34.33
C GLU A 38 -21.36 -0.04 -32.93
N LEU A 39 -20.36 -0.33 -32.09
CA LEU A 39 -20.28 0.19 -30.73
C LEU A 39 -19.50 1.49 -30.71
N ILE A 40 -20.05 2.54 -30.08
CA ILE A 40 -19.34 3.81 -29.83
C ILE A 40 -19.11 3.96 -28.33
N GLY A 41 -17.92 4.45 -27.98
CA GLY A 41 -17.59 4.83 -26.62
C GLY A 41 -16.37 5.71 -26.50
N PHE A 42 -15.75 5.67 -25.33
CA PHE A 42 -14.50 6.34 -25.06
C PHE A 42 -13.63 5.53 -24.11
N TYR A 43 -12.33 5.74 -24.16
CA TYR A 43 -11.39 5.22 -23.17
C TYR A 43 -10.73 6.35 -22.37
N GLU A 44 -10.32 6.02 -21.16
CA GLU A 44 -9.63 6.93 -20.26
C GLU A 44 -8.12 6.66 -20.33
N THR A 45 -7.36 7.70 -20.68
CA THR A 45 -5.89 7.67 -20.64
C THR A 45 -5.37 7.73 -19.21
N GLU A 46 -4.07 7.43 -19.01
CA GLU A 46 -3.40 7.55 -17.70
C GLU A 46 -3.56 8.93 -17.05
N ARG A 47 -3.70 9.99 -17.87
CA ARG A 47 -3.92 11.37 -17.42
C ARG A 47 -5.39 11.73 -17.21
N LYS A 48 -6.28 10.73 -17.15
CA LYS A 48 -7.74 10.89 -17.01
C LYS A 48 -8.40 11.70 -18.13
N ARG A 49 -7.77 11.73 -19.31
CA ARG A 49 -8.38 12.33 -20.52
C ARG A 49 -9.20 11.27 -21.24
N GLN A 50 -10.37 11.66 -21.71
CA GLN A 50 -11.26 10.81 -22.51
C GLN A 50 -10.91 10.93 -24.00
N ARG A 51 -10.90 9.80 -24.70
CA ARG A 51 -10.68 9.71 -26.15
C ARG A 51 -11.75 8.81 -26.75
N SER A 52 -12.40 9.30 -27.80
CA SER A 52 -13.43 8.54 -28.51
C SER A 52 -12.82 7.31 -29.18
N ILE A 53 -13.63 6.26 -29.26
CA ILE A 53 -13.27 5.00 -29.90
C ILE A 53 -14.55 4.24 -30.27
N SER A 54 -14.42 3.31 -31.21
CA SER A 54 -15.50 2.41 -31.62
C SER A 54 -14.99 0.97 -31.76
N TRP A 55 -15.90 0.00 -31.64
CA TRP A 55 -15.61 -1.44 -31.71
C TRP A 55 -16.68 -2.18 -32.52
N PHE A 56 -16.35 -3.40 -32.93
CA PHE A 56 -17.37 -4.32 -33.42
C PHE A 56 -18.35 -4.71 -32.32
N TYR A 57 -19.51 -5.25 -32.69
CA TYR A 57 -20.56 -5.67 -31.76
C TYR A 57 -20.07 -6.61 -30.64
N ASP A 58 -19.08 -7.46 -30.93
CA ASP A 58 -18.45 -8.38 -29.98
C ASP A 58 -17.30 -7.75 -29.16
N GLY A 59 -17.08 -6.44 -29.31
CA GLY A 59 -16.02 -5.68 -28.65
C GLY A 59 -14.65 -5.84 -29.31
N THR A 60 -14.52 -6.59 -30.40
CA THR A 60 -13.25 -6.81 -31.07
C THR A 60 -12.79 -5.57 -31.85
N ARG A 61 -11.48 -5.53 -32.11
CA ARG A 61 -10.80 -4.56 -32.97
C ARG A 61 -9.46 -5.14 -33.42
N CYS A 62 -8.91 -4.61 -34.50
CA CYS A 62 -7.64 -5.09 -35.07
C CYS A 62 -6.38 -4.59 -34.35
N ASP A 63 -6.51 -3.83 -33.25
CA ASP A 63 -5.37 -3.27 -32.51
C ASP A 63 -5.51 -3.41 -30.99
N ASP A 64 -4.61 -2.77 -30.24
CA ASP A 64 -4.52 -2.92 -28.78
C ASP A 64 -5.65 -2.24 -27.99
N PHE A 65 -6.64 -1.69 -28.67
CA PHE A 65 -7.84 -1.18 -28.02
C PHE A 65 -9.03 -2.12 -28.16
N ALA A 66 -8.86 -3.36 -28.64
CA ALA A 66 -9.91 -4.37 -28.55
C ALA A 66 -10.34 -4.59 -27.08
N ILE A 67 -11.63 -4.80 -26.86
CA ILE A 67 -12.16 -5.15 -25.54
C ILE A 67 -11.76 -6.59 -25.23
N THR A 68 -11.17 -6.81 -24.06
CA THR A 68 -10.73 -8.14 -23.61
C THR A 68 -11.58 -8.69 -22.48
N GLY A 69 -12.43 -7.87 -21.86
CA GLY A 69 -13.30 -8.27 -20.76
C GLY A 69 -13.93 -7.08 -20.05
N MET A 70 -14.68 -7.36 -18.98
CA MET A 70 -15.15 -6.30 -18.08
C MET A 70 -13.99 -5.76 -17.23
N TRP A 71 -14.05 -4.47 -16.88
CA TRP A 71 -13.06 -3.84 -16.02
C TRP A 71 -13.22 -4.31 -14.58
N GLU A 72 -12.19 -4.95 -14.07
CA GLU A 72 -12.06 -5.27 -12.65
C GLU A 72 -11.13 -4.21 -12.02
N GLU A 73 -11.58 -3.56 -10.94
CA GLU A 73 -10.75 -2.59 -10.24
C GLU A 73 -9.41 -3.25 -9.83
N PRO A 74 -8.26 -2.64 -10.15
CA PRO A 74 -6.97 -3.23 -9.84
C PRO A 74 -6.86 -3.54 -8.35
N LYS A 75 -6.63 -4.81 -8.04
CA LYS A 75 -6.32 -5.24 -6.68
C LYS A 75 -4.98 -4.66 -6.27
N ARG A 76 -4.95 -3.99 -5.12
CA ARG A 76 -3.71 -3.45 -4.55
C ARG A 76 -3.11 -4.49 -3.62
N PHE A 77 -1.82 -4.73 -3.73
CA PHE A 77 -1.08 -5.59 -2.83
C PHE A 77 -0.01 -4.78 -2.10
N ILE A 78 0.14 -5.01 -0.81
CA ILE A 78 1.24 -4.47 0.01
C ILE A 78 1.87 -5.65 0.73
N ASN A 79 3.18 -5.83 0.53
CA ASN A 79 3.93 -6.95 1.10
C ASN A 79 3.27 -8.32 0.83
N GLY A 80 2.82 -8.54 -0.41
CA GLY A 80 2.16 -9.78 -0.84
C GLY A 80 0.72 -9.96 -0.35
N ILE A 81 0.20 -9.08 0.50
CA ILE A 81 -1.17 -9.13 1.02
C ILE A 81 -2.08 -8.22 0.20
N GLU A 82 -3.21 -8.76 -0.28
CA GLU A 82 -4.27 -7.96 -0.89
C GLU A 82 -4.83 -6.97 0.13
N VAL A 83 -4.78 -5.67 -0.18
CA VAL A 83 -5.27 -4.62 0.70
C VAL A 83 -6.55 -3.99 0.16
N PRO A 84 -7.49 -3.60 1.05
CA PRO A 84 -8.72 -2.93 0.64
C PRO A 84 -8.46 -1.60 -0.07
N LYS A 85 -9.44 -1.18 -0.88
CA LYS A 85 -9.44 0.14 -1.52
C LYS A 85 -9.50 1.24 -0.45
N SER A 86 -8.52 2.13 -0.46
CA SER A 86 -8.48 3.28 0.43
C SER A 86 -9.39 4.40 -0.04
N LEU A 87 -9.75 5.29 0.88
CA LEU A 87 -10.42 6.55 0.56
C LEU A 87 -9.45 7.51 -0.16
N THR A 88 -10.04 8.42 -0.92
CA THR A 88 -9.36 9.51 -1.61
C THR A 88 -9.90 10.85 -1.15
N MET A 89 -9.18 11.92 -1.46
CA MET A 89 -9.63 13.30 -1.24
C MET A 89 -11.03 13.59 -1.77
N LYS A 90 -11.43 12.95 -2.89
CA LYS A 90 -12.76 13.14 -3.48
C LYS A 90 -13.88 12.43 -2.73
N THR A 91 -13.54 11.38 -1.98
CA THR A 91 -14.51 10.54 -1.27
C THR A 91 -14.60 10.86 0.23
N CYS A 92 -13.66 11.65 0.76
CA CYS A 92 -13.70 12.13 2.13
C CYS A 92 -14.41 13.49 2.21
N ALA A 93 -15.41 13.60 3.09
CA ALA A 93 -16.04 14.87 3.42
C ALA A 93 -15.36 15.50 4.64
N ASN A 94 -15.13 16.81 4.58
CA ASN A 94 -14.54 17.56 5.68
C ASN A 94 -15.43 17.50 6.93
N GLY A 95 -14.86 17.17 8.09
CA GLY A 95 -15.57 16.99 9.36
C GLY A 95 -16.09 15.58 9.62
N GLU A 96 -16.19 14.71 8.61
CA GLU A 96 -16.65 13.33 8.80
C GLU A 96 -15.58 12.45 9.45
N LYS A 97 -16.02 11.46 10.24
CA LYS A 97 -15.13 10.52 10.91
C LYS A 97 -14.78 9.32 10.03
N TYR A 98 -13.48 9.03 9.95
CA TYR A 98 -12.95 7.87 9.23
C TYR A 98 -11.94 7.12 10.09
N TRP A 99 -11.60 5.91 9.67
CA TRP A 99 -10.56 5.09 10.28
C TRP A 99 -9.25 5.30 9.55
N PHE A 100 -8.21 5.64 10.30
CA PHE A 100 -6.87 5.87 9.81
C PHE A 100 -5.93 4.83 10.38
N VAL A 101 -4.94 4.41 9.60
CA VAL A 101 -3.83 3.61 10.11
C VAL A 101 -3.00 4.47 11.06
N ASP A 102 -2.77 3.97 12.26
CA ASP A 102 -1.97 4.60 13.29
C ASP A 102 -1.13 3.54 13.99
N LEU A 103 0.10 3.37 13.51
CA LEU A 103 1.03 2.36 13.99
C LEU A 103 1.56 2.64 15.42
N GLN A 104 1.26 3.80 16.00
CA GLN A 104 1.61 4.14 17.39
C GLN A 104 0.50 3.73 18.36
N SER A 105 -0.74 3.59 17.88
CA SER A 105 -1.86 3.11 18.70
C SER A 105 -1.80 1.60 18.93
N SER A 106 -2.31 1.14 20.08
CA SER A 106 -2.37 -0.29 20.41
C SER A 106 -3.26 -1.09 19.45
N GLU A 107 -4.29 -0.47 18.88
CA GLU A 107 -5.16 -1.10 17.88
C GLU A 107 -4.63 -0.99 16.44
N LEU A 108 -3.49 -0.32 16.25
CA LEU A 108 -2.85 0.02 14.96
C LEU A 108 -3.71 0.92 14.04
N VAL A 109 -4.83 1.41 14.56
CA VAL A 109 -5.80 2.25 13.85
C VAL A 109 -6.43 3.24 14.83
N THR A 110 -6.83 4.39 14.32
CA THR A 110 -7.54 5.43 15.08
C THR A 110 -8.74 5.96 14.29
N GLN A 111 -9.80 6.37 14.99
CA GLN A 111 -10.93 7.07 14.37
C GLN A 111 -10.79 8.57 14.63
N LYS A 112 -10.75 9.37 13.57
CA LYS A 112 -10.72 10.84 13.68
C LYS A 112 -11.54 11.50 12.59
N ALA A 113 -11.96 12.74 12.86
CA ALA A 113 -12.58 13.58 11.85
C ALA A 113 -11.53 13.96 10.80
N TYR A 114 -11.87 13.79 9.52
CA TYR A 114 -11.04 14.26 8.43
C TYR A 114 -11.14 15.78 8.33
N ASN A 115 -10.01 16.46 8.42
CA ASN A 115 -9.95 17.91 8.29
C ASN A 115 -9.01 18.28 7.14
N VAL A 116 -9.55 18.97 6.13
CA VAL A 116 -8.78 19.41 4.94
C VAL A 116 -7.68 20.41 5.28
N PHE A 117 -7.82 21.16 6.39
CA PHE A 117 -6.84 22.13 6.88
C PHE A 117 -5.79 21.48 7.79
N ASN A 118 -5.94 20.19 8.12
CA ASN A 118 -4.98 19.45 8.93
C ASN A 118 -4.06 18.63 8.03
N THR A 119 -2.78 19.01 7.98
CA THR A 119 -1.75 18.38 7.14
C THR A 119 -1.60 16.88 7.40
N GLU A 120 -1.76 16.43 8.64
CA GLU A 120 -1.62 15.01 9.00
C GLU A 120 -2.74 14.15 8.38
N SER A 121 -3.99 14.60 8.53
CA SER A 121 -5.16 13.92 7.96
C SER A 121 -5.11 13.90 6.43
N LEU A 122 -4.67 15.01 5.82
CA LEU A 122 -4.44 15.12 4.38
C LEU A 122 -3.39 14.10 3.90
N ASN A 123 -2.26 14.00 4.59
CA ASN A 123 -1.19 13.09 4.26
C ASN A 123 -1.61 11.63 4.36
N LEU A 124 -2.41 11.26 5.37
CA LEU A 124 -2.91 9.89 5.53
C LEU A 124 -3.85 9.51 4.39
N VAL A 125 -4.75 10.40 3.97
CA VAL A 125 -5.63 10.15 2.80
C VAL A 125 -4.80 10.03 1.52
N ASN A 126 -3.86 10.95 1.29
CA ASN A 126 -3.01 10.94 0.08
C ASN A 126 -2.11 9.69 -0.01
N ARG A 127 -1.70 9.12 1.12
CA ARG A 127 -0.93 7.87 1.19
C ARG A 127 -1.81 6.62 1.10
N GLY A 128 -3.13 6.77 1.03
CA GLY A 128 -4.09 5.67 0.98
C GLY A 128 -4.20 4.90 2.30
N LEU A 129 -4.12 5.62 3.42
CA LEU A 129 -4.16 5.07 4.79
C LEU A 129 -5.46 5.41 5.54
N ALA A 130 -6.52 5.80 4.80
CA ALA A 130 -7.82 6.18 5.34
C ALA A 130 -8.93 5.28 4.78
N PHE A 131 -9.85 4.84 5.64
CA PHE A 131 -10.88 3.85 5.34
C PHE A 131 -12.20 4.18 6.02
N ARG A 132 -13.31 3.74 5.42
CA ARG A 132 -14.64 3.89 6.00
C ARG A 132 -14.91 2.85 7.10
N ARG A 133 -14.37 1.63 6.96
CA ARG A 133 -14.54 0.55 7.95
C ARG A 133 -13.25 0.33 8.75
N LYS A 134 -13.40 0.05 10.04
CA LYS A 134 -12.28 -0.26 10.95
C LYS A 134 -11.46 -1.47 10.50
N GLN A 135 -12.15 -2.52 10.02
CA GLN A 135 -11.52 -3.76 9.56
C GLN A 135 -10.59 -3.52 8.36
N ASP A 136 -10.99 -2.66 7.44
CA ASP A 136 -10.18 -2.34 6.25
C ASP A 136 -8.87 -1.62 6.64
N ALA A 137 -8.96 -0.68 7.59
CA ALA A 137 -7.79 -0.03 8.16
C ALA A 137 -6.88 -1.01 8.90
N LYS A 138 -7.44 -1.97 9.65
CA LYS A 138 -6.66 -3.02 10.32
C LYS A 138 -5.97 -3.95 9.32
N ALA A 139 -6.63 -4.32 8.22
CA ALA A 139 -6.03 -5.13 7.16
C ALA A 139 -4.86 -4.40 6.50
N MET A 140 -5.01 -3.10 6.21
CA MET A 140 -3.93 -2.25 5.72
C MET A 140 -2.77 -2.16 6.72
N ALA A 141 -3.05 -1.92 8.01
CA ALA A 141 -2.02 -1.86 9.05
C ALA A 141 -1.24 -3.18 9.16
N LYS A 142 -1.95 -4.32 9.11
CA LYS A 142 -1.34 -5.65 9.10
C LYS A 142 -0.47 -5.85 7.87
N ALA A 143 -0.93 -5.46 6.69
CA ALA A 143 -0.16 -5.56 5.45
C ALA A 143 1.12 -4.72 5.49
N LEU A 144 1.05 -3.49 6.03
CA LEU A 144 2.22 -2.63 6.21
C LEU A 144 3.25 -3.21 7.18
N LEU A 145 2.78 -3.82 8.28
CA LEU A 145 3.65 -4.47 9.26
C LEU A 145 4.19 -5.82 8.78
N ASN A 146 3.54 -6.46 7.81
CA ASN A 146 4.00 -7.71 7.18
C ASN A 146 5.18 -7.49 6.21
N TYR A 147 6.01 -6.46 6.44
CA TYR A 147 7.24 -6.21 5.67
C TYR A 147 8.27 -7.35 5.83
N ASN A 148 8.07 -8.26 6.77
CA ASN A 148 8.74 -9.56 6.82
C ASN A 148 7.68 -10.65 7.06
N VAL A 149 7.49 -11.55 6.09
CA VAL A 149 7.54 -13.03 6.23
C VAL A 149 6.84 -13.66 5.02
N GLU A 150 7.64 -14.25 4.11
CA GLU A 150 7.64 -15.69 3.83
C GLU A 150 9.07 -16.05 3.40
N TYR A 151 9.91 -16.45 4.36
CA TYR A 151 11.01 -17.36 4.03
C TYR A 151 10.36 -18.74 3.94
N LYS A 152 10.37 -19.32 2.74
CA LYS A 152 10.04 -20.73 2.57
C LYS A 152 11.02 -21.55 3.41
N ASN A 153 10.44 -22.48 4.15
CA ASN A 153 11.11 -23.47 4.99
C ASN A 153 12.37 -24.01 4.31
N ASP A 154 13.51 -23.82 4.98
CA ASP A 154 14.60 -24.80 5.05
C ASP A 154 15.26 -24.61 6.43
N ASP A 155 14.86 -25.48 7.37
CA ASP A 155 15.62 -25.98 8.51
C ASP A 155 16.57 -25.04 9.27
N ASN A 156 16.10 -23.89 9.77
CA ASN A 156 16.75 -23.28 10.94
C ASN A 156 15.78 -22.48 11.82
N ALA A 157 15.64 -22.95 13.06
CA ALA A 157 14.77 -22.43 14.10
C ALA A 157 15.19 -21.04 14.61
N TYR A 158 14.82 -19.97 13.90
CA TYR A 158 14.82 -18.59 14.41
C TYR A 158 13.60 -17.79 13.90
N ALA A 159 12.41 -18.33 14.16
CA ALA A 159 11.13 -17.68 13.83
C ALA A 159 10.88 -16.47 14.75
N ASN A 160 11.27 -15.28 14.30
CA ASN A 160 10.90 -14.00 14.93
C ASN A 160 10.76 -12.87 13.89
N ASN A 161 10.13 -13.13 12.74
CA ASN A 161 9.89 -12.13 11.68
C ASN A 161 11.14 -11.33 11.25
N GLY A 162 12.33 -11.97 11.26
CA GLY A 162 13.62 -11.34 10.96
C GLY A 162 14.31 -10.64 12.13
N TRP A 163 13.70 -10.57 13.32
CA TRP A 163 14.30 -10.01 14.54
C TRP A 163 15.30 -10.97 15.18
N ILE A 164 16.49 -10.47 15.46
CA ILE A 164 17.61 -11.20 16.05
C ILE A 164 17.66 -10.87 17.56
N ASP A 165 17.55 -11.89 18.41
CA ASP A 165 17.69 -11.75 19.87
C ASP A 165 19.14 -11.36 20.22
N ILE A 166 19.31 -10.32 21.05
CA ILE A 166 20.64 -9.82 21.42
C ILE A 166 21.48 -10.84 22.20
N ASN A 167 20.84 -11.77 22.91
CA ASN A 167 21.51 -12.84 23.67
C ASN A 167 22.05 -13.93 22.74
N LYS A 168 21.50 -14.02 21.52
CA LYS A 168 21.97 -14.96 20.49
C LYS A 168 23.06 -14.34 19.64
N GLN A 169 22.85 -13.11 19.20
CA GLN A 169 23.79 -12.39 18.35
C GLN A 169 23.66 -10.88 18.55
N LEU A 170 24.77 -10.24 18.87
CA LEU A 170 24.85 -8.79 18.95
C LEU A 170 25.04 -8.18 17.55
N PRO A 171 24.48 -6.99 17.27
CA PRO A 171 24.78 -6.28 16.03
C PRO A 171 26.27 -5.87 16.00
N PRO A 172 26.85 -5.67 14.81
CA PRO A 172 28.22 -5.20 14.69
C PRO A 172 28.43 -3.84 15.37
N LEU A 173 29.61 -3.65 15.96
CA LEU A 173 29.97 -2.40 16.65
C LEU A 173 29.89 -1.22 15.67
N GLY A 174 29.29 -0.11 16.12
CA GLY A 174 29.17 1.12 15.31
C GLY A 174 28.16 1.05 14.16
N THR A 175 27.49 -0.09 13.93
CA THR A 175 26.50 -0.23 12.87
C THR A 175 25.11 0.21 13.35
N LYS A 176 24.45 1.06 12.56
CA LYS A 176 23.06 1.48 12.81
C LYS A 176 22.11 0.34 12.44
N VAL A 177 21.23 -0.01 13.37
CA VAL A 177 20.26 -1.10 13.23
C VAL A 177 18.91 -0.65 13.77
N ILE A 178 17.83 -1.34 13.40
CA ILE A 178 16.53 -1.17 14.06
C ILE A 178 16.54 -2.00 15.34
N GLY A 179 16.22 -1.40 16.48
CA GLY A 179 16.21 -2.03 17.80
C GLY A 179 14.82 -2.03 18.42
N ARG A 180 14.43 -3.17 19.01
CA ARG A 180 13.26 -3.31 19.87
C ARG A 180 13.68 -3.02 21.30
N CYS A 181 13.39 -1.80 21.74
CA CYS A 181 13.87 -1.24 23.00
C CYS A 181 12.78 -1.29 24.06
N VAL A 182 13.16 -1.47 25.32
CA VAL A 182 12.28 -1.31 26.49
C VAL A 182 12.70 -0.04 27.22
N ILE A 183 11.80 0.93 27.31
CA ILE A 183 12.05 2.22 27.98
C ILE A 183 10.85 2.49 28.88
N ASP A 184 11.08 2.65 30.18
CA ASP A 184 10.04 2.88 31.19
C ASP A 184 8.87 1.87 31.10
N GLY A 185 9.20 0.59 30.88
CA GLY A 185 8.23 -0.50 30.74
C GLY A 185 7.47 -0.52 29.41
N LYS A 186 7.75 0.40 28.48
CA LYS A 186 7.14 0.45 27.14
C LYS A 186 8.09 -0.10 26.09
N VAL A 187 7.54 -0.82 25.12
CA VAL A 187 8.28 -1.33 23.98
C VAL A 187 8.25 -0.30 22.85
N LEU A 188 9.42 0.14 22.41
CA LEU A 188 9.60 1.10 21.32
C LEU A 188 10.52 0.53 20.24
N ILE A 189 10.28 0.94 18.99
CA ILE A 189 11.15 0.60 17.86
C ILE A 189 11.97 1.83 17.51
N LEU A 190 13.28 1.75 17.66
CA LEU A 190 14.21 2.87 17.48
C LEU A 190 15.34 2.48 16.52
N ILE A 191 15.96 3.45 15.87
CA ILE A 191 17.29 3.24 15.28
C ILE A 191 18.30 3.32 16.43
N ILE A 192 19.16 2.32 16.56
CA ILE A 192 20.16 2.24 17.61
C ILE A 192 21.54 1.95 17.03
N VAL A 193 22.56 2.22 17.82
CA VAL A 193 23.93 1.80 17.54
C VAL A 193 24.52 1.12 18.77
N LYS A 194 25.15 -0.04 18.56
CA LYS A 194 25.94 -0.72 19.61
C LYS A 194 27.29 -0.02 19.73
N LYS A 195 27.64 0.34 20.96
CA LYS A 195 28.91 0.97 21.31
C LYS A 195 29.61 0.17 22.40
N LEU A 196 30.91 0.39 22.55
CA LEU A 196 31.75 -0.12 23.62
C LEU A 196 32.18 1.09 24.45
N VAL A 197 31.81 1.14 25.72
CA VAL A 197 32.28 2.16 26.66
C VAL A 197 32.93 1.48 27.85
N GLY A 198 34.21 1.79 28.06
CA GLY A 198 35.05 1.02 28.95
C GLY A 198 35.12 -0.44 28.49
N SER A 199 34.68 -1.35 29.35
CA SER A 199 34.62 -2.80 29.09
C SER A 199 33.21 -3.33 28.78
N GLU A 200 32.20 -2.45 28.71
CA GLU A 200 30.80 -2.86 28.57
C GLU A 200 30.19 -2.36 27.25
N TYR A 201 29.26 -3.17 26.71
CA TYR A 201 28.48 -2.78 25.56
C TYR A 201 27.19 -2.12 25.98
N TRP A 202 26.84 -1.06 25.27
CA TRP A 202 25.63 -0.28 25.47
C TRP A 202 25.03 0.05 24.11
N PHE A 203 23.72 0.27 24.10
CA PHE A 203 22.99 0.68 22.91
C PHE A 203 22.53 2.12 23.08
N SER A 204 22.88 2.96 22.11
CA SER A 204 22.47 4.36 22.09
C SER A 204 21.44 4.59 20.99
N PRO A 205 20.33 5.30 21.25
CA PRO A 205 19.37 5.66 20.23
C PRO A 205 19.96 6.71 19.29
N VAL A 206 19.55 6.63 18.02
CA VAL A 206 19.96 7.54 16.94
C VAL A 206 18.74 8.27 16.43
N ASN A 207 18.81 9.60 16.35
CA ASN A 207 17.78 10.44 15.74
C ASN A 207 18.36 11.35 14.65
N ILE A 208 17.58 12.35 14.22
CA ILE A 208 17.99 13.32 13.20
C ILE A 208 19.19 14.21 13.61
N TYR A 209 19.46 14.35 14.91
CA TYR A 209 20.56 15.15 15.44
C TYR A 209 21.84 14.33 15.67
N GLY A 210 21.77 13.00 15.50
CA GLY A 210 22.91 12.10 15.69
C GLY A 210 22.63 11.03 16.74
N THR A 211 23.69 10.58 17.39
CA THR A 211 23.60 9.56 18.45
C THR A 211 23.46 10.25 19.80
N PHE A 212 22.53 9.80 20.63
CA PHE A 212 22.45 10.25 22.03
C PHE A 212 23.45 9.46 22.87
N ASP A 213 24.64 10.04 23.02
CA ASP A 213 25.75 9.40 23.73
C ASP A 213 25.58 9.45 25.26
N ASP A 214 24.58 10.14 25.77
CA ASP A 214 24.25 10.21 27.19
C ASP A 214 23.16 9.23 27.61
N LYS A 215 22.57 8.46 26.67
CA LYS A 215 21.45 7.57 26.94
C LYS A 215 21.69 6.15 26.45
N ALA A 216 21.78 5.22 27.40
CA ALA A 216 21.65 3.80 27.14
C ALA A 216 20.16 3.41 27.07
N VAL A 217 19.83 2.49 26.16
CA VAL A 217 18.50 1.88 26.09
C VAL A 217 18.61 0.36 26.17
N ASP A 218 17.67 -0.27 26.86
CA ASP A 218 17.60 -1.73 26.93
C ASP A 218 17.05 -2.26 25.61
N VAL A 219 17.82 -3.12 24.95
CA VAL A 219 17.46 -3.69 23.64
C VAL A 219 17.26 -5.18 23.80
N THR A 220 16.11 -5.68 23.32
CA THR A 220 15.81 -7.12 23.36
C THR A 220 16.12 -7.81 22.04
N HIS A 221 15.86 -7.12 20.93
CA HIS A 221 16.03 -7.66 19.58
C HIS A 221 16.48 -6.57 18.61
N TRP A 222 17.11 -6.95 17.51
CA TRP A 222 17.50 -6.03 16.44
C TRP A 222 17.27 -6.58 15.03
N GLN A 223 17.29 -5.68 14.03
CA GLN A 223 17.24 -5.99 12.60
C GLN A 223 18.19 -5.07 11.82
N PRO A 224 18.79 -5.53 10.71
CA PRO A 224 19.53 -4.64 9.81
C PRO A 224 18.62 -3.53 9.27
N LEU A 225 19.18 -2.35 9.04
CA LEU A 225 18.44 -1.26 8.38
C LEU A 225 18.05 -1.70 6.95
N PRO A 226 16.78 -1.48 6.52
CA PRO A 226 16.36 -1.73 5.16
C PRO A 226 17.21 -0.92 4.18
N LYS A 227 17.59 -1.53 3.05
CA LYS A 227 18.19 -0.78 1.95
C LYS A 227 17.12 0.14 1.36
N LEU A 228 17.45 1.41 1.20
CA LEU A 228 16.59 2.33 0.46
C LEU A 228 16.46 1.82 -0.98
N PRO A 229 15.27 1.95 -1.61
CA PRO A 229 15.13 1.69 -3.03
C PRO A 229 16.17 2.52 -3.80
N GLN A 230 16.97 1.88 -4.64
CA GLN A 230 17.80 2.60 -5.58
C GLN A 230 16.88 3.27 -6.60
N ALA A 231 17.10 4.56 -6.84
CA ALA A 231 16.38 5.35 -7.85
C ALA A 231 16.76 4.91 -9.27
#